data_AF-A0A524HTC7-F1
#
_entry.id   AF-A0A524HTC7-F1
#
_cell.length_a   1.000
_cell.length_b   1.000
_cell.length_c   1.000
_cell.angle_alpha   90.00
_cell.angle_beta   90.00
_cell.angle_gamma   90.00
#
_symmetry.space_group_name_H-M   'P 1'
#
loop_
_entity.id
_entity.type
_entity.pdbx_description
1 polymer ?
#
loop_
_entity_poly.entity_id
_entity_poly.type
_entity_poly.pdbx_seq_one_letter_code
_entity_poly.pdbx_strand_id
1 'polypeptide(L)'
;YKIYPGRDKLFDPPISTFEPTKKEANVPNVNTIPGEDIFYMDSRILPKVKVQDVEKSIRMIATDIEKKFKVKIHSEVQQRAAAAPPTPVQAPVVQALKRAVKAVYKKEARPMGIGGGTVAAVFRRAGFPAACWSKLDETAHQPDEYCIIDNMVGDAKVYGHIFLQD
;
A
#
# COMPACT_ATOMS: atom_id res chain seq x y z
N TYR A 1 -14.21 -6.54 3.21
CA TYR A 1 -15.00 -5.51 2.50
C TYR A 1 -16.28 -5.05 3.20
N LYS A 2 -17.17 -5.95 3.71
CA LYS A 2 -18.42 -5.52 4.39
C LYS A 2 -18.21 -4.73 5.68
N ILE A 3 -17.20 -5.12 6.48
CA ILE A 3 -16.89 -4.50 7.78
C ILE A 3 -16.25 -3.12 7.60
N TYR A 4 -15.44 -2.95 6.56
CA TYR A 4 -14.76 -1.68 6.21
C TYR A 4 -15.09 -1.29 4.75
N PRO A 5 -16.29 -0.74 4.48
CA PRO A 5 -16.75 -0.44 3.12
C PRO A 5 -16.25 0.92 2.61
N GLY A 6 -15.41 1.61 3.37
CA GLY A 6 -14.94 2.95 3.04
C GLY A 6 -14.24 2.99 1.69
N ARG A 7 -14.56 4.02 0.91
CA ARG A 7 -13.91 4.33 -0.36
C ARG A 7 -13.24 5.71 -0.31
N ASP A 8 -12.13 5.87 -1.01
CA ASP A 8 -11.42 7.14 -1.21
C ASP A 8 -10.74 7.12 -2.58
N LYS A 9 -11.20 7.99 -3.49
CA LYS A 9 -10.73 8.05 -4.89
C LYS A 9 -9.29 8.57 -5.02
N LEU A 10 -8.72 9.13 -3.94
CA LEU A 10 -7.31 9.51 -3.94
C LEU A 10 -6.40 8.28 -3.98
N PHE A 11 -6.84 7.13 -3.49
CA PHE A 11 -6.04 5.92 -3.40
C PHE A 11 -6.35 4.93 -4.52
N ASP A 12 -5.36 4.10 -4.86
CA ASP A 12 -5.53 2.96 -5.75
C ASP A 12 -4.98 1.66 -5.11
N PRO A 13 -5.79 0.61 -4.94
CA PRO A 13 -7.25 0.62 -5.09
C PRO A 13 -7.91 1.61 -4.11
N PRO A 14 -9.08 2.18 -4.43
CA PRO A 14 -9.72 3.23 -3.62
C PRO A 14 -10.39 2.68 -2.36
N ILE A 15 -10.03 1.49 -1.89
CA ILE A 15 -10.65 0.75 -0.79
C ILE A 15 -9.56 0.14 0.09
N SER A 16 -9.91 -0.21 1.32
CA SER A 16 -9.05 -1.08 2.13
C SER A 16 -9.08 -2.51 1.60
N THR A 17 -7.93 -3.17 1.46
CA THR A 17 -7.80 -4.57 1.02
C THR A 17 -7.39 -5.47 2.18
N PHE A 18 -7.81 -6.74 2.12
CA PHE A 18 -7.60 -7.74 3.16
C PHE A 18 -7.41 -9.10 2.48
N GLU A 19 -6.19 -9.42 2.09
CA GLU A 19 -5.90 -10.52 1.17
C GLU A 19 -5.06 -11.61 1.85
N PRO A 20 -5.43 -12.90 1.74
CA PRO A 20 -4.53 -13.98 2.12
C PRO A 20 -3.36 -14.03 1.13
N THR A 21 -2.13 -14.04 1.64
CA THR A 21 -0.92 -13.89 0.79
C THR A 21 -0.02 -15.10 0.78
N LYS A 22 0.06 -15.83 1.89
CA LYS A 22 0.90 -17.03 2.04
C LYS A 22 0.15 -18.07 2.86
N LYS A 23 0.27 -19.33 2.48
CA LYS A 23 -0.14 -20.48 3.29
C LYS A 23 1.07 -21.37 3.47
N GLU A 24 1.33 -21.82 4.69
CA GLU A 24 2.40 -22.78 4.92
C GLU A 24 1.97 -24.19 4.53
N ALA A 25 2.95 -25.01 4.18
CA ALA A 25 2.70 -26.42 3.95
C ALA A 25 2.24 -27.08 5.27
N ASN A 26 1.46 -28.14 5.12
CA ASN A 26 0.93 -28.90 6.24
C ASN A 26 1.34 -30.37 6.07
N VAL A 27 0.52 -31.32 6.50
CA VAL A 27 0.74 -32.73 6.20
C VAL A 27 0.62 -32.97 4.69
N PRO A 28 1.66 -33.50 4.00
CA PRO A 28 1.66 -33.64 2.55
C PRO A 28 0.88 -34.87 2.05
N ASN A 29 0.49 -35.77 2.95
CA ASN A 29 -0.14 -37.05 2.63
C ASN A 29 -1.67 -36.89 2.54
N VAL A 30 -2.32 -37.59 1.63
CA VAL A 30 -3.78 -37.47 1.40
C VAL A 30 -4.66 -38.11 2.49
N ASN A 31 -4.09 -38.92 3.38
CA ASN A 31 -4.81 -39.74 4.35
C ASN A 31 -4.60 -39.32 5.81
N THR A 32 -4.08 -38.12 6.07
CA THR A 32 -3.87 -37.59 7.42
C THR A 32 -4.66 -36.30 7.60
N ILE A 33 -5.44 -36.23 8.69
CA ILE A 33 -6.12 -34.99 9.07
C ILE A 33 -5.06 -34.03 9.63
N PRO A 34 -4.91 -32.81 9.09
CA PRO A 34 -3.91 -31.89 9.58
C PRO A 34 -4.18 -31.37 10.99
N GLY A 35 -3.11 -31.16 11.78
CA GLY A 35 -3.20 -30.72 13.18
C GLY A 35 -3.18 -29.21 13.40
N GLU A 36 -2.59 -28.46 12.46
CA GLU A 36 -2.49 -27.01 12.49
C GLU A 36 -2.73 -26.45 11.08
N ASP A 37 -3.08 -25.17 10.93
CA ASP A 37 -3.15 -24.52 9.62
C ASP A 37 -2.63 -23.09 9.75
N ILE A 38 -1.58 -22.76 9.00
CA ILE A 38 -0.89 -21.48 9.10
C ILE A 38 -1.03 -20.72 7.78
N PHE A 39 -1.58 -19.52 7.87
CA PHE A 39 -1.70 -18.61 6.74
C PHE A 39 -1.43 -17.17 7.18
N TYR A 40 -1.11 -16.34 6.19
CA TYR A 40 -0.78 -14.93 6.35
C TYR A 40 -1.80 -14.09 5.60
N MET A 41 -2.07 -12.90 6.13
CA MET A 41 -2.99 -11.94 5.53
C MET A 41 -2.31 -10.58 5.46
N ASP A 42 -2.29 -9.97 4.26
CA ASP A 42 -1.94 -8.57 4.08
C ASP A 42 -3.19 -7.70 4.24
N SER A 43 -3.07 -6.61 4.98
CA SER A 43 -4.18 -5.68 5.22
C SER A 43 -3.71 -4.26 4.95
N ARG A 44 -4.14 -3.69 3.82
CA ARG A 44 -3.86 -2.30 3.46
C ARG A 44 -5.10 -1.48 3.69
N ILE A 45 -5.04 -0.58 4.65
CA ILE A 45 -6.22 0.14 5.12
C ILE A 45 -6.15 1.62 4.76
N LEU A 46 -7.28 2.19 4.34
CA LEU A 46 -7.39 3.63 4.09
C LEU A 46 -7.02 4.41 5.37
N PRO A 47 -6.36 5.58 5.27
CA PRO A 47 -5.86 6.32 6.44
C PRO A 47 -6.90 6.67 7.51
N LYS A 48 -8.18 6.74 7.14
CA LYS A 48 -9.30 6.99 8.06
C LYS A 48 -9.64 5.81 8.97
N VAL A 49 -9.20 4.60 8.63
CA VAL A 49 -9.44 3.38 9.42
C VAL A 49 -8.30 3.21 10.41
N LYS A 50 -8.64 3.06 11.69
CA LYS A 50 -7.63 2.80 12.73
C LYS A 50 -7.22 1.34 12.67
N VAL A 51 -5.91 1.09 12.76
CA VAL A 51 -5.34 -0.27 12.79
C VAL A 51 -5.96 -1.10 13.92
N GLN A 52 -6.19 -0.48 15.08
CA GLN A 52 -6.75 -1.14 16.26
C GLN A 52 -8.18 -1.65 16.04
N ASP A 53 -8.97 -0.96 15.23
CA ASP A 53 -10.33 -1.41 14.93
C ASP A 53 -10.30 -2.69 14.10
N VAL A 54 -9.37 -2.77 13.15
CA VAL A 54 -9.15 -3.94 12.29
C VAL A 54 -8.65 -5.12 13.12
N GLU A 55 -7.65 -4.90 13.98
CA GLU A 55 -7.15 -5.90 14.92
C GLU A 55 -8.27 -6.45 15.82
N LYS A 56 -9.16 -5.57 16.29
CA LYS A 56 -10.34 -5.97 17.07
C LYS A 56 -11.30 -6.84 16.26
N SER A 57 -11.58 -6.46 15.01
CA SER A 57 -12.44 -7.25 14.12
C SER A 57 -11.87 -8.64 13.83
N ILE A 58 -10.56 -8.73 13.57
CA ILE A 58 -9.87 -10.01 13.37
C ILE A 58 -10.03 -10.88 14.63
N ARG A 59 -9.81 -10.32 15.81
CA ARG A 59 -9.96 -11.05 17.08
C ARG A 59 -11.39 -11.56 17.29
N MET A 60 -12.40 -10.73 17.03
CA MET A 60 -13.80 -11.13 17.16
C MET A 60 -14.14 -12.30 16.22
N ILE A 61 -13.73 -12.21 14.94
CA ILE A 61 -13.92 -13.29 13.96
C ILE A 61 -13.20 -14.56 14.41
N ALA A 62 -11.96 -14.45 14.86
CA ALA A 62 -11.19 -15.60 15.35
C ALA A 62 -11.90 -16.28 16.54
N THR A 63 -12.36 -15.52 17.54
CA THR A 63 -13.08 -16.06 18.70
C THR A 63 -14.37 -16.79 18.30
N ASP A 64 -15.12 -16.27 17.34
CA ASP A 64 -16.35 -16.92 16.87
C ASP A 64 -16.06 -18.25 16.14
N ILE A 65 -14.98 -18.28 15.35
CA ILE A 65 -14.50 -19.49 14.66
C ILE A 65 -13.98 -20.53 15.67
N GLU A 66 -13.18 -20.12 16.66
CA GLU A 66 -12.70 -20.99 17.73
C GLU A 66 -13.87 -21.69 18.46
N LYS A 67 -14.91 -20.94 18.83
CA LYS A 67 -16.11 -21.50 19.47
C LYS A 67 -16.86 -22.46 18.57
N LYS A 68 -17.06 -22.08 17.30
CA LYS A 68 -17.84 -22.87 16.33
C LYS A 68 -17.17 -24.20 16.01
N PHE A 69 -15.85 -24.19 15.78
CA PHE A 69 -15.10 -25.36 15.31
C PHE A 69 -14.31 -26.06 16.41
N LYS A 70 -14.32 -25.53 17.63
CA LYS A 70 -13.59 -26.05 18.80
C LYS A 70 -12.07 -26.16 18.53
N VAL A 71 -11.54 -25.15 17.86
CA VAL A 71 -10.10 -25.00 17.56
C VAL A 71 -9.49 -23.87 18.38
N LYS A 72 -8.16 -23.73 18.32
CA LYS A 72 -7.43 -22.57 18.84
C LYS A 72 -6.82 -21.78 17.69
N ILE A 73 -6.96 -20.46 17.72
CA ILE A 73 -6.41 -19.56 16.72
C ILE A 73 -5.44 -18.61 17.42
N HIS A 74 -4.17 -18.68 17.03
CA HIS A 74 -3.16 -17.72 17.43
C HIS A 74 -2.94 -16.71 16.29
N SER A 75 -2.87 -15.42 16.62
CA SER A 75 -2.61 -14.35 15.66
C SER A 75 -1.37 -13.57 16.06
N GLU A 76 -0.42 -13.44 15.15
CA GLU A 76 0.80 -12.67 15.34
C GLU A 76 0.91 -11.55 14.30
N VAL A 77 1.40 -10.39 14.74
CA VAL A 77 1.61 -9.25 13.86
C VAL A 77 3.04 -9.28 13.34
N GLN A 78 3.20 -9.71 12.09
CA GLN A 78 4.51 -9.77 11.42
C GLN A 78 5.04 -8.39 11.03
N GLN A 79 4.15 -7.51 10.57
CA GLN A 79 4.49 -6.14 10.22
C GLN A 79 3.35 -5.20 10.59
N ARG A 80 3.70 -4.10 11.26
CA ARG A 80 2.75 -3.06 11.65
C ARG A 80 3.28 -1.70 11.27
N ALA A 81 2.63 -1.05 10.31
CA ALA A 81 2.97 0.31 9.91
C ALA A 81 1.70 1.17 9.90
N ALA A 82 1.58 2.09 10.85
CA ALA A 82 0.52 3.10 10.81
C ALA A 82 0.75 4.01 9.60
N ALA A 83 -0.28 4.34 8.82
CA ALA A 83 -0.13 5.26 7.70
C ALA A 83 0.48 6.60 8.17
N ALA A 84 1.49 7.10 7.46
CA ALA A 84 1.94 8.47 7.66
C ALA A 84 0.85 9.44 7.16
N PRO A 85 0.71 10.64 7.75
CA PRO A 85 -0.25 11.64 7.28
C PRO A 85 -0.12 11.87 5.77
N PRO A 86 -1.23 11.97 5.02
CA PRO A 86 -1.17 12.19 3.58
C PRO A 86 -0.54 13.55 3.27
N THR A 87 0.22 13.65 2.18
CA THR A 87 0.69 14.96 1.70
C THR A 87 -0.50 15.72 1.13
N PRO A 88 -0.76 16.97 1.56
CA PRO A 88 -1.84 17.78 0.99
C PRO A 88 -1.69 17.96 -0.52
N VAL A 89 -2.80 17.89 -1.26
CA VAL A 89 -2.80 18.11 -2.71
C VAL A 89 -2.24 19.48 -3.09
N GLN A 90 -2.39 20.48 -2.22
CA GLN A 90 -1.88 21.83 -2.42
C GLN A 90 -0.46 22.05 -1.89
N ALA A 91 0.22 21.00 -1.40
CA ALA A 91 1.59 21.12 -0.93
C ALA A 91 2.52 21.55 -2.09
N PRO A 92 3.56 22.38 -1.81
CA PRO A 92 4.48 22.87 -2.84
C PRO A 92 5.07 21.77 -3.72
N VAL A 93 5.50 20.65 -3.12
CA VAL A 93 6.05 19.50 -3.85
C VAL A 93 5.05 18.87 -4.83
N VAL A 94 3.76 18.84 -4.51
CA VAL A 94 2.72 18.27 -5.37
C VAL A 94 2.44 19.20 -6.55
N GLN A 95 2.35 20.51 -6.30
CA GLN A 95 2.12 21.50 -7.35
C GLN A 95 3.33 21.61 -8.30
N ALA A 96 4.54 21.55 -7.75
CA ALA A 96 5.79 21.45 -8.49
C ALA A 96 5.78 20.27 -9.47
N LEU A 97 5.49 19.07 -8.97
CA LEU A 97 5.39 17.86 -9.79
C LEU A 97 4.37 18.00 -10.92
N LYS A 98 3.17 18.54 -10.62
CA LYS A 98 2.13 18.73 -11.64
C LYS A 98 2.60 19.64 -12.78
N ARG A 99 3.26 20.76 -12.46
CA ARG A 99 3.82 21.68 -13.47
C ARG A 99 4.92 21.01 -14.29
N ALA A 100 5.87 20.34 -13.63
CA ALA A 100 6.99 19.70 -14.30
C ALA A 100 6.53 18.57 -15.25
N VAL A 101 5.60 17.72 -14.83
CA VAL A 101 5.04 16.67 -15.69
C VAL A 101 4.31 17.26 -16.89
N LYS A 102 3.53 18.32 -16.70
CA LYS A 102 2.87 19.03 -17.81
C LYS A 102 3.89 19.65 -18.77
N ALA A 103 4.95 20.23 -18.26
CA ALA A 103 5.98 20.86 -19.10
C ALA A 103 6.76 19.83 -19.93
N VAL A 104 7.19 18.72 -19.32
CA VAL A 104 8.05 17.70 -19.94
C VAL A 104 7.23 16.74 -20.82
N TYR A 105 6.15 16.18 -20.27
CA TYR A 105 5.38 15.12 -20.93
C TYR A 105 4.12 15.62 -21.64
N LYS A 106 3.77 16.91 -21.50
CA LYS A 106 2.52 17.49 -22.03
C LYS A 106 1.27 16.73 -21.55
N LYS A 107 1.31 16.24 -20.31
CA LYS A 107 0.23 15.51 -19.65
C LYS A 107 -0.13 16.14 -18.30
N GLU A 108 -1.41 16.08 -17.94
CA GLU A 108 -1.89 16.53 -16.63
C GLU A 108 -1.66 15.42 -15.59
N ALA A 109 -0.76 15.66 -14.64
CA ALA A 109 -0.56 14.75 -13.52
C ALA A 109 -1.69 14.87 -12.49
N ARG A 110 -2.10 13.73 -11.93
CA ARG A 110 -3.08 13.65 -10.85
C ARG A 110 -2.39 13.18 -9.57
N PRO A 111 -2.51 13.90 -8.45
CA PRO A 111 -2.06 13.40 -7.16
C PRO A 111 -2.82 12.12 -6.82
N MET A 112 -2.08 11.09 -6.40
CA MET A 112 -2.61 9.79 -6.04
C MET A 112 -1.87 9.26 -4.80
N GLY A 113 -2.58 8.52 -3.96
CA GLY A 113 -2.02 7.69 -2.91
C GLY A 113 -1.91 6.25 -3.37
N ILE A 114 -0.89 5.54 -2.92
CA ILE A 114 -0.74 4.10 -3.13
C ILE A 114 -0.87 3.36 -1.81
N GLY A 115 -1.34 2.11 -1.85
CA GLY A 115 -1.40 1.25 -0.66
C GLY A 115 -0.03 0.75 -0.18
N GLY A 116 1.03 0.92 -0.98
CA GLY A 116 2.39 0.51 -0.65
C GLY A 116 3.14 1.53 0.24
N GLY A 117 4.11 1.04 1.00
CA GLY A 117 5.03 1.89 1.75
C GLY A 117 6.13 2.46 0.86
N THR A 118 6.45 3.75 1.02
CA THR A 118 7.60 4.40 0.39
C THR A 118 8.41 5.18 1.41
N VAL A 119 9.65 5.53 1.07
CA VAL A 119 10.51 6.38 1.93
C VAL A 119 9.87 7.74 2.24
N ALA A 120 8.98 8.26 1.39
CA ALA A 120 8.24 9.50 1.67
C ALA A 120 7.42 9.43 2.97
N ALA A 121 7.05 8.23 3.44
CA ALA A 121 6.39 8.09 4.73
C ALA A 121 7.26 8.58 5.90
N VAL A 122 8.58 8.40 5.85
CA VAL A 122 9.50 8.85 6.90
C VAL A 122 9.49 10.38 7.00
N PHE A 123 9.61 11.07 5.87
CA PHE A 123 9.53 12.54 5.81
C PHE A 123 8.18 13.07 6.28
N ARG A 124 7.07 12.44 5.85
CA ARG A 124 5.71 12.83 6.28
C ARG A 124 5.50 12.67 7.78
N ARG A 125 6.08 11.64 8.41
CA ARG A 125 6.06 11.50 9.88
C ARG A 125 6.83 12.62 10.58
N ALA A 126 7.91 13.10 9.98
CA ALA A 126 8.68 14.23 10.48
C ALA A 126 8.03 15.60 10.17
N GLY A 127 6.83 15.63 9.57
CA GLY A 127 6.10 16.85 9.27
C GLY A 127 6.45 17.48 7.92
N PHE A 128 7.31 16.85 7.11
CA PHE A 128 7.67 17.35 5.78
C PHE A 128 6.71 16.81 4.71
N PRO A 129 6.05 17.69 3.92
CA PRO A 129 5.27 17.27 2.77
C PRO A 129 6.18 16.60 1.72
N ALA A 130 5.99 15.31 1.48
CA ALA A 130 6.80 14.54 0.53
C ALA A 130 5.90 13.76 -0.46
N ALA A 131 6.34 13.65 -1.71
CA ALA A 131 5.69 12.86 -2.75
C ALA A 131 6.73 12.04 -3.52
N CYS A 132 6.36 10.82 -3.91
CA CYS A 132 7.14 9.99 -4.83
C CYS A 132 6.50 10.06 -6.21
N TRP A 133 7.31 10.06 -7.26
CA TRP A 133 6.83 10.12 -8.64
C TRP A 133 7.87 9.54 -9.59
N SER A 134 7.41 8.79 -10.58
CA SER A 134 8.19 8.34 -11.74
C SER A 134 7.22 7.88 -12.82
N LYS A 135 7.71 7.76 -14.06
CA LYS A 135 6.99 7.11 -15.16
C LYS A 135 7.56 5.71 -15.35
N LEU A 136 6.76 4.68 -15.09
CA LEU A 136 7.20 3.28 -15.14
C LEU A 136 6.11 2.38 -15.71
N ASP A 137 6.54 1.22 -16.22
CA ASP A 137 5.65 0.08 -16.50
C ASP A 137 5.64 -0.75 -15.22
N GLU A 138 4.45 -1.03 -14.66
CA GLU A 138 4.19 -1.55 -13.31
C GLU A 138 4.76 -2.96 -13.02
N THR A 139 6.07 -3.13 -13.18
CA THR A 139 6.83 -4.39 -13.13
C THR A 139 7.75 -4.47 -11.91
N ALA A 140 7.67 -3.49 -11.01
CA ALA A 140 8.46 -3.49 -9.78
C ALA A 140 8.23 -4.77 -8.96
N HIS A 141 9.32 -5.37 -8.50
CA HIS A 141 9.34 -6.63 -7.74
C HIS A 141 8.90 -7.87 -8.54
N GLN A 142 8.84 -7.79 -9.87
CA GLN A 142 8.65 -8.96 -10.73
C GLN A 142 10.01 -9.50 -11.21
N PRO A 143 10.14 -10.80 -11.52
CA PRO A 143 11.39 -11.39 -12.01
C PRO A 143 11.94 -10.73 -13.29
N ASP A 144 11.07 -10.11 -14.08
CA ASP A 144 11.34 -9.42 -15.34
C ASP A 144 11.26 -7.89 -15.21
N GLU A 145 11.50 -7.33 -14.02
CA GLU A 145 11.53 -5.89 -13.78
C GLU A 145 12.50 -5.16 -14.74
N TYR A 146 12.02 -4.07 -15.36
CA TYR A 146 12.81 -3.25 -16.28
C TYR A 146 12.46 -1.76 -16.18
N CYS A 147 13.24 -0.93 -16.87
CA CYS A 147 12.91 0.47 -17.10
C CYS A 147 13.10 0.84 -18.57
N ILE A 148 12.18 1.66 -19.10
CA ILE A 148 12.33 2.24 -20.44
C ILE A 148 13.30 3.42 -20.35
N ILE A 149 14.36 3.40 -21.17
CA ILE A 149 15.38 4.47 -21.18
C ILE A 149 14.76 5.85 -21.42
N ASP A 150 13.80 5.95 -22.34
CA ASP A 150 13.07 7.21 -22.59
C ASP A 150 12.32 7.73 -21.36
N ASN A 151 11.77 6.82 -20.53
CA ASN A 151 11.16 7.22 -19.26
C ASN A 151 12.22 7.75 -18.30
N MET A 152 13.40 7.12 -18.20
CA MET A 152 14.48 7.62 -17.34
C MET A 152 14.92 9.05 -17.74
N VAL A 153 15.08 9.30 -19.05
CA VAL A 153 15.44 10.62 -19.58
C VAL A 153 14.34 11.63 -19.29
N GLY A 154 13.07 11.28 -19.49
CA GLY A 154 11.95 12.16 -19.20
C GLY A 154 11.78 12.43 -17.69
N ASP A 155 12.00 11.43 -16.85
CA ASP A 155 11.91 11.57 -15.39
C ASP A 155 13.02 12.47 -14.86
N ALA A 156 14.24 12.32 -15.37
CA ALA A 156 15.34 13.23 -15.07
C ALA A 156 15.01 14.67 -15.46
N LYS A 157 14.35 14.90 -16.61
CA LYS A 157 13.88 16.23 -17.02
C LYS A 157 12.80 16.77 -16.09
N VAL A 158 11.89 15.94 -15.60
CA VAL A 158 10.87 16.36 -14.61
C VAL A 158 11.54 16.80 -13.32
N TYR A 159 12.49 16.04 -12.79
CA TYR A 159 13.23 16.45 -11.60
C TYR A 159 14.05 17.72 -11.83
N GLY A 160 14.75 17.82 -12.97
CA GLY A 160 15.46 19.04 -13.36
C GLY A 160 14.54 20.26 -13.41
N HIS A 161 13.33 20.12 -13.98
CA HIS A 161 12.33 21.17 -13.98
C HIS A 161 11.87 21.52 -12.55
N ILE A 162 11.74 20.56 -11.64
CA ILE A 162 11.35 20.84 -10.25
C ILE A 162 12.40 21.69 -9.54
N PHE A 163 13.69 21.43 -9.77
CA PHE A 163 14.77 22.18 -9.14
C PHE A 163 15.01 23.57 -9.75
N LEU A 164 14.56 23.79 -10.98
CA LEU A 164 14.80 25.03 -11.74
C LEU A 164 13.53 25.86 -11.98
N GLN A 165 12.39 25.46 -11.43
CA GLN A 165 11.15 26.24 -11.53
C GLN A 165 11.18 27.44 -10.58
N ASP A 166 10.57 28.54 -11.01
CA ASP A 166 10.28 29.71 -10.17
C ASP A 166 9.11 29.48 -9.20
#